data_AF-A0A505D7X2-F1
#
_entry.id   AF-A0A505D7X2-F1
#
_cell.length_a   1.000
_cell.length_b   1.000
_cell.length_c   1.000
_cell.angle_alpha   90.00
_cell.angle_beta   90.00
_cell.angle_gamma   90.00
#
_symmetry.space_group_name_H-M   'P 1'
#
loop_
_entity.id
_entity.type
_entity.pdbx_description
1 polymer ?
#
loop_
_entity_poly.entity_id
_entity_poly.type
_entity_poly.pdbx_seq_one_letter_code
_entity_poly.pdbx_strand_id
1 'polypeptide(L)'
;MALPGNSLTRSWQRWRHWRQGRDRLPVSLTSTGTEDANRRFLLYGVLPLWVVPAVADWWMHRRTRIEHTSGTKESVVHALMMTEAGIPVLMGLLARINPLVLSVMGGAAAAHSATALYDVTLAVEEREVRPVEQHIHSFLEVLPLSGLAFTACLHSDEVRATLRGGRGPDDWRLLPKDRPLSAAYLAGLGVVIGAGVVLPYAEELRRCVRAQRSS
;
A
#
# COMPACT_ATOMS: atom_id res chain seq x y z
N MET A 1 -3.91 22.88 -41.11
CA MET A 1 -4.71 22.88 -39.88
C MET A 1 -4.69 21.46 -39.31
N ALA A 2 -3.77 21.17 -38.38
CA ALA A 2 -3.62 19.83 -37.81
C ALA A 2 -4.66 19.63 -36.70
N LEU A 3 -5.45 18.57 -36.79
CA LEU A 3 -6.43 18.22 -35.75
C LEU A 3 -5.70 18.03 -34.40
N PRO A 4 -6.23 18.57 -33.29
CA PRO A 4 -5.63 18.38 -31.97
C PRO A 4 -5.76 16.89 -31.59
N GLY A 5 -4.68 16.13 -31.78
CA GLY A 5 -4.59 14.75 -31.34
C GLY A 5 -4.77 14.71 -29.82
N ASN A 6 -5.93 14.19 -29.40
CA ASN A 6 -6.41 14.15 -28.03
C ASN A 6 -5.29 13.70 -27.06
N SER A 7 -4.85 14.57 -26.14
CA SER A 7 -3.71 14.35 -25.24
C SER A 7 -3.81 13.03 -24.46
N LEU A 8 -5.04 12.62 -24.15
CA LEU A 8 -5.40 11.36 -23.50
C LEU A 8 -5.05 10.13 -24.34
N THR A 9 -5.21 10.18 -25.66
CA THR A 9 -4.83 9.06 -26.54
C THR A 9 -3.32 8.88 -26.60
N ARG A 10 -2.56 9.98 -26.58
CA ARG A 10 -1.09 9.96 -26.55
C ARG A 10 -0.52 9.52 -25.20
N SER A 11 -1.17 9.83 -24.08
CA SER A 11 -0.76 9.32 -22.76
C SER A 11 -1.05 7.82 -22.64
N TRP A 12 -2.21 7.37 -23.12
CA TRP A 12 -2.60 5.97 -23.10
C TRP A 12 -1.70 5.10 -23.99
N GLN A 13 -1.36 5.58 -25.20
CA GLN A 13 -0.41 4.90 -26.09
C GLN A 13 0.99 4.81 -25.46
N ARG A 14 1.51 5.90 -24.86
CA ARG A 14 2.79 5.89 -24.16
C ARG A 14 2.81 4.92 -22.98
N TRP A 15 1.75 4.89 -22.19
CA TRP A 15 1.61 3.95 -21.09
C TRP A 15 1.58 2.49 -21.57
N ARG A 16 0.81 2.21 -22.63
CA ARG A 16 0.75 0.88 -23.23
C ARG A 16 2.12 0.45 -23.79
N HIS A 17 2.85 1.37 -24.42
CA HIS A 17 4.19 1.11 -24.94
C HIS A 17 5.21 0.84 -23.82
N TRP A 18 5.16 1.62 -22.74
CA TRP A 18 5.97 1.40 -21.53
C TRP A 18 5.70 0.02 -20.91
N ARG A 19 4.43 -0.39 -20.81
CA ARG A 19 4.03 -1.73 -20.29
C ARG A 19 4.45 -2.88 -21.20
N GLN A 20 4.54 -2.65 -22.50
CA GLN A 20 4.95 -3.63 -23.50
C GLN A 20 6.47 -3.68 -23.72
N GLY A 21 7.22 -2.77 -23.08
CA GLY A 21 8.69 -2.72 -23.17
C GLY A 21 9.34 -4.07 -22.85
N ARG A 22 10.40 -4.40 -23.60
CA ARG A 22 11.13 -5.68 -23.49
C ARG A 22 11.92 -5.80 -22.17
N ASP A 23 12.21 -4.67 -21.51
CA ASP A 23 13.03 -4.60 -20.30
C ASP A 23 12.19 -4.63 -19.01
N ARG A 24 11.47 -5.74 -18.80
CA ARG A 24 10.79 -5.98 -17.52
C ARG A 24 11.81 -6.14 -16.40
N LEU A 25 11.40 -5.86 -15.16
CA LEU A 25 12.24 -6.14 -13.99
C LEU A 25 12.41 -7.67 -13.86
N PRO A 26 13.63 -8.22 -14.03
CA PRO A 26 13.89 -9.63 -13.87
C PRO A 26 13.96 -9.88 -12.37
N VAL A 27 13.00 -10.64 -11.85
CA VAL A 27 13.07 -11.14 -10.48
C VAL A 27 13.63 -12.54 -10.58
N SER A 28 14.96 -12.66 -10.48
CA SER A 28 15.63 -13.97 -10.58
C SER A 28 15.19 -14.83 -9.40
N LEU A 29 14.60 -16.00 -9.65
CA LEU A 29 14.19 -16.92 -8.59
C LEU A 29 15.36 -17.75 -8.02
N THR A 30 16.47 -17.83 -8.75
CA THR A 30 17.63 -18.65 -8.40
C THR A 30 18.82 -17.83 -7.91
N SER A 31 18.81 -16.50 -8.10
CA SER A 31 19.88 -15.62 -7.61
C SER A 31 19.99 -15.69 -6.08
N THR A 32 21.21 -15.72 -5.56
CA THR A 32 21.51 -15.63 -4.12
C THR A 32 21.94 -14.22 -3.71
N GLY A 33 21.96 -13.26 -4.64
CA GLY A 33 22.32 -11.88 -4.36
C GLY A 33 21.32 -11.19 -3.43
N THR A 34 21.82 -10.39 -2.49
CA THR A 34 21.01 -9.72 -1.46
C THR A 34 19.95 -8.79 -2.06
N GLU A 35 20.26 -8.12 -3.16
CA GLU A 35 19.32 -7.23 -3.87
C GLU A 35 18.12 -8.01 -4.44
N ASP A 36 18.37 -9.15 -5.08
CA ASP A 36 17.32 -10.02 -5.61
C ASP A 36 16.54 -10.71 -4.50
N ALA A 37 17.21 -11.10 -3.42
CA ALA A 37 16.57 -11.63 -2.22
C ALA A 37 15.61 -10.61 -1.59
N ASN A 38 16.07 -9.36 -1.39
CA ASN A 38 15.25 -8.27 -0.86
C ASN A 38 14.04 -7.98 -1.78
N ARG A 39 14.25 -7.88 -3.10
CA ARG A 39 13.14 -7.71 -4.06
C ARG A 39 12.11 -8.82 -4.00
N ARG A 40 12.55 -10.09 -3.95
CA ARG A 40 11.63 -11.23 -3.80
C ARG A 40 10.90 -11.18 -2.46
N PHE A 41 11.60 -10.81 -1.39
CA PHE A 41 10.99 -10.68 -0.08
C PHE A 41 9.90 -9.60 -0.08
N LEU A 42 10.13 -8.43 -0.68
CA LEU A 42 9.09 -7.41 -0.85
C LEU A 42 7.89 -7.91 -1.67
N LEU A 43 8.16 -8.48 -2.85
CA LEU A 43 7.11 -8.82 -3.83
C LEU A 43 6.33 -10.09 -3.49
N TYR A 44 6.98 -11.07 -2.88
CA TYR A 44 6.41 -12.40 -2.62
C TYR A 44 6.33 -12.76 -1.14
N GLY A 45 7.02 -12.02 -0.27
CA GLY A 45 6.90 -12.13 1.19
C GLY A 45 5.97 -11.07 1.75
N VAL A 46 6.45 -9.82 1.86
CA VAL A 46 5.76 -8.70 2.53
C VAL A 46 4.40 -8.41 1.91
N LEU A 47 4.32 -8.20 0.59
CA LEU A 47 3.04 -7.82 -0.04
C LEU A 47 1.95 -8.89 0.09
N PRO A 48 2.20 -10.18 -0.21
CA PRO A 48 1.20 -11.22 0.03
C PRO A 48 0.89 -11.44 1.51
N LEU A 49 1.91 -11.34 2.38
CA LEU A 49 1.73 -11.55 3.82
C LEU A 49 0.77 -10.52 4.42
N TRP A 50 0.67 -9.31 3.87
CA TRP A 50 -0.25 -8.27 4.31
C TRP A 50 -1.73 -8.68 4.26
N VAL A 51 -2.10 -9.59 3.34
CA VAL A 51 -3.49 -10.00 3.19
C VAL A 51 -3.97 -10.85 4.38
N VAL A 52 -3.09 -11.66 4.97
CA VAL A 52 -3.45 -12.54 6.08
C VAL A 52 -3.94 -11.76 7.32
N PRO A 53 -3.17 -10.81 7.90
CA PRO A 53 -3.64 -10.03 9.03
C PRO A 53 -4.81 -9.12 8.65
N ALA A 54 -4.91 -8.62 7.41
CA ALA A 54 -6.06 -7.83 6.97
C ALA A 54 -7.37 -8.63 6.98
N VAL A 55 -7.35 -9.88 6.51
CA VAL A 55 -8.52 -10.77 6.58
C VAL A 55 -8.82 -11.16 8.03
N ALA A 56 -7.78 -11.41 8.84
CA ALA A 56 -7.94 -11.77 10.24
C ALA A 56 -8.59 -10.64 11.04
N ASP A 57 -8.17 -9.40 10.79
CA ASP A 57 -8.71 -8.18 11.39
C ASP A 57 -10.21 -8.01 11.07
N TRP A 58 -10.56 -8.01 9.79
CA TRP A 58 -11.96 -8.00 9.35
C TRP A 58 -12.81 -9.10 9.99
N TRP A 59 -12.25 -10.29 10.14
CA TRP A 59 -12.93 -11.42 10.76
C TRP A 59 -13.17 -11.19 12.26
N MET A 60 -12.22 -10.56 12.96
CA MET A 60 -12.41 -10.14 14.35
C MET A 60 -13.52 -9.10 14.46
N HIS A 61 -13.52 -8.06 13.61
CA HIS A 61 -14.58 -7.04 13.57
C HIS A 61 -15.96 -7.63 13.29
N ARG A 62 -16.04 -8.63 12.40
CA ARG A 62 -17.28 -9.37 12.14
C ARG A 62 -17.75 -10.14 13.37
N ARG A 63 -16.83 -10.77 14.12
CA ARG A 63 -17.16 -11.53 15.33
C ARG A 63 -17.57 -10.63 16.50
N THR A 64 -16.94 -9.47 16.64
CA THR A 64 -17.24 -8.49 17.68
C THR A 64 -18.42 -7.59 17.32
N ARG A 65 -18.96 -7.71 16.10
CA ARG A 65 -20.07 -6.90 15.57
C ARG A 65 -19.77 -5.41 15.71
N ILE A 66 -18.63 -5.00 15.15
CA ILE A 66 -18.14 -3.62 15.19
C ILE A 66 -19.23 -2.59 14.82
N GLU A 67 -20.20 -2.96 13.97
CA GLU A 67 -21.32 -2.11 13.58
C GLU A 67 -22.24 -1.67 14.74
N HIS A 68 -22.17 -2.35 15.89
CA HIS A 68 -22.96 -2.06 17.10
C HIS A 68 -22.11 -1.59 18.29
N THR A 69 -20.81 -1.39 18.09
CA THR A 69 -19.90 -0.80 19.08
C THR A 69 -19.42 0.55 18.59
N SER A 70 -18.19 0.65 18.10
CA SER A 70 -17.58 1.88 17.56
C SER A 70 -18.08 2.25 16.16
N GLY A 71 -18.63 1.28 15.43
CA GLY A 71 -19.42 1.49 14.22
C GLY A 71 -18.66 2.13 13.06
N THR A 72 -19.32 3.07 12.38
CA THR A 72 -18.78 3.73 11.18
C THR A 72 -17.51 4.53 11.48
N LYS A 73 -17.35 5.04 12.71
CA LYS A 73 -16.20 5.87 13.08
C LYS A 73 -14.89 5.08 12.98
N GLU A 74 -14.82 3.92 13.63
CA GLU A 74 -13.64 3.04 13.57
C GLU A 74 -13.43 2.51 12.15
N SER A 75 -14.49 2.07 11.46
CA SER A 75 -14.35 1.59 10.07
C SER A 75 -13.81 2.67 9.11
N VAL A 76 -14.15 3.95 9.27
CA VAL A 76 -13.55 5.03 8.45
C VAL A 76 -12.07 5.25 8.76
N VAL A 77 -11.64 5.09 10.03
CA VAL A 77 -10.22 5.14 10.41
C VAL A 77 -9.46 4.00 9.72
N HIS A 78 -10.00 2.78 9.69
CA HIS A 78 -9.41 1.68 8.92
C HIS A 78 -9.27 2.02 7.42
N ALA A 79 -10.25 2.69 6.80
CA ALA A 79 -10.12 3.16 5.41
C ALA A 79 -8.95 4.14 5.21
N LEU A 80 -8.80 5.07 6.15
CA LEU A 80 -7.72 6.04 6.12
C LEU A 80 -6.37 5.30 6.19
N MET A 81 -6.21 4.38 7.15
CA MET A 81 -5.00 3.58 7.31
C MET A 81 -4.67 2.76 6.06
N MET A 82 -5.66 2.13 5.43
CA MET A 82 -5.47 1.41 4.16
C MET A 82 -5.04 2.35 3.03
N THR A 83 -5.54 3.59 3.00
CA THR A 83 -5.16 4.57 1.99
C THR A 83 -3.73 5.06 2.21
N GLU A 84 -3.38 5.36 3.46
CA GLU A 84 -2.03 5.74 3.90
C GLU A 84 -1.00 4.67 3.57
N ALA A 85 -1.35 3.39 3.67
CA ALA A 85 -0.48 2.28 3.26
C ALA A 85 -0.52 2.02 1.74
N GLY A 86 -1.70 2.08 1.13
CA GLY A 86 -1.94 1.73 -0.26
C GLY A 86 -1.28 2.68 -1.25
N ILE A 87 -1.26 3.99 -0.96
CA ILE A 87 -0.60 5.00 -1.81
C ILE A 87 0.92 4.71 -1.96
N PRO A 88 1.70 4.58 -0.87
CA PRO A 88 3.09 4.13 -0.90
C PRO A 88 3.30 2.83 -1.67
N VAL A 89 2.45 1.82 -1.46
CA VAL A 89 2.56 0.54 -2.18
C VAL A 89 2.37 0.74 -3.69
N LEU A 90 1.34 1.48 -4.11
CA LEU A 90 1.10 1.76 -5.52
C LEU A 90 2.24 2.56 -6.16
N MET A 91 2.77 3.56 -5.46
CA MET A 91 3.95 4.31 -5.91
C MET A 91 5.17 3.42 -6.00
N GLY A 92 5.39 2.56 -4.99
CA GLY A 92 6.46 1.58 -4.96
C GLY A 92 6.40 0.56 -6.10
N LEU A 93 5.19 0.20 -6.56
CA LEU A 93 4.97 -0.75 -7.66
C LEU A 93 5.05 -0.11 -9.06
N LEU A 94 4.64 1.16 -9.20
CA LEU A 94 4.42 1.79 -10.50
C LEU A 94 5.41 2.91 -10.83
N ALA A 95 5.87 3.64 -9.83
CA ALA A 95 6.75 4.79 -9.99
C ALA A 95 8.22 4.42 -9.78
N ARG A 96 9.10 5.17 -10.45
CA ARG A 96 10.54 5.19 -10.15
C ARG A 96 10.70 5.63 -8.70
N ILE A 97 11.48 4.89 -7.91
CA ILE A 97 11.84 5.33 -6.56
C ILE A 97 12.83 6.48 -6.71
N ASN A 98 12.43 7.66 -6.27
CA ASN A 98 13.21 8.90 -6.25
C ASN A 98 12.87 9.66 -4.94
N PRO A 99 13.46 10.84 -4.67
CA PRO A 99 13.18 11.59 -3.46
C PRO A 99 11.70 11.89 -3.21
N LEU A 100 10.93 12.27 -4.23
CA LEU A 100 9.48 12.45 -4.08
C LEU A 100 8.81 11.19 -3.54
N VAL A 101 9.07 10.04 -4.17
CA VAL A 101 8.44 8.78 -3.75
C VAL A 101 8.87 8.40 -2.34
N LEU A 102 10.16 8.50 -2.00
CA LEU A 102 10.65 8.18 -0.65
C LEU A 102 10.09 9.14 0.41
N SER A 103 9.96 10.43 0.11
CA SER A 103 9.32 11.40 1.00
C SER A 103 7.85 11.08 1.23
N VAL A 104 7.11 10.70 0.18
CA VAL A 104 5.71 10.28 0.33
C VAL A 104 5.60 8.98 1.13
N MET A 105 6.44 7.98 0.86
CA MET A 105 6.44 6.73 1.63
C MET A 105 6.77 6.99 3.11
N GLY A 106 7.76 7.83 3.42
CA GLY A 106 8.13 8.19 4.78
C GLY A 106 7.06 8.99 5.51
N GLY A 107 6.50 10.01 4.85
CA GLY A 107 5.41 10.81 5.40
C GLY A 107 4.14 9.99 5.65
N ALA A 108 3.79 9.12 4.71
CA ALA A 108 2.66 8.21 4.85
C ALA A 108 2.88 7.18 5.96
N ALA A 109 4.10 6.66 6.14
CA ALA A 109 4.40 5.77 7.26
C ALA A 109 4.25 6.48 8.62
N ALA A 110 4.71 7.73 8.73
CA ALA A 110 4.53 8.52 9.95
C ALA A 110 3.05 8.84 10.22
N ALA A 111 2.29 9.23 9.19
CA ALA A 111 0.86 9.43 9.29
C ALA A 111 0.14 8.15 9.71
N HIS A 112 0.48 7.03 9.08
CA HIS A 112 -0.07 5.71 9.40
C HIS A 112 0.18 5.31 10.86
N SER A 113 1.37 5.52 11.40
CA SER A 113 1.66 5.26 12.82
C SER A 113 0.83 6.16 13.75
N ALA A 114 0.61 7.43 13.40
CA ALA A 114 -0.24 8.32 14.17
C ALA A 114 -1.72 7.90 14.11
N THR A 115 -2.19 7.50 12.93
CA THR A 115 -3.55 7.01 12.71
C THR A 115 -3.77 5.66 13.42
N ALA A 116 -2.78 4.76 13.43
CA ALA A 116 -2.83 3.50 14.19
C ALA A 116 -2.94 3.73 15.70
N LEU A 117 -2.19 4.71 16.23
CA LEU A 117 -2.31 5.09 17.63
C LEU A 117 -3.70 5.67 17.95
N TYR A 118 -4.24 6.50 17.07
CA TYR A 118 -5.59 7.02 17.18
C TYR A 118 -6.65 5.90 17.13
N ASP A 119 -6.49 4.95 16.22
CA ASP A 119 -7.37 3.80 16.06
C ASP A 119 -7.47 2.97 17.34
N VAL A 120 -6.32 2.58 17.91
CA VAL A 120 -6.28 1.84 19.17
C VAL A 120 -6.91 2.65 20.31
N THR A 121 -6.63 3.95 20.39
CA THR A 121 -7.22 4.84 21.42
C THR A 121 -8.74 4.88 21.28
N LEU A 122 -9.25 5.01 20.07
CA LEU A 122 -10.68 4.98 19.78
C LEU A 122 -11.31 3.63 20.14
N ALA A 123 -10.69 2.52 19.72
CA ALA A 123 -11.25 1.19 19.92
C ALA A 123 -11.34 0.82 21.41
N VAL A 124 -10.31 1.12 22.22
CA VAL A 124 -10.30 0.77 23.65
C VAL A 124 -11.26 1.62 24.50
N GLU A 125 -11.62 2.83 24.04
CA GLU A 125 -12.64 3.66 24.69
C GLU A 125 -14.06 3.15 24.43
N GLU A 126 -14.31 2.55 23.26
CA GLU A 126 -15.64 2.17 22.79
C GLU A 126 -15.95 0.67 22.98
N ARG A 127 -14.94 -0.20 23.07
CA ARG A 127 -15.12 -1.67 23.16
C ARG A 127 -13.92 -2.39 23.77
N GLU A 128 -14.14 -3.65 24.13
CA GLU A 128 -13.04 -4.55 24.50
C GLU A 128 -12.22 -4.93 23.24
N VAL A 129 -10.91 -4.65 23.26
CA VAL A 129 -9.94 -5.09 22.25
C VAL A 129 -9.17 -6.29 22.80
N ARG A 130 -9.29 -7.45 22.15
CA ARG A 130 -8.67 -8.69 22.64
C ARG A 130 -7.17 -8.73 22.32
N PRO A 131 -6.34 -9.43 23.11
CA PRO A 131 -4.90 -9.53 22.84
C PRO A 131 -4.55 -10.07 21.45
N VAL A 132 -5.35 -11.01 20.92
CA VAL A 132 -5.17 -11.54 19.56
C VAL A 132 -5.41 -10.46 18.50
N GLU A 133 -6.40 -9.61 18.71
CA GLU A 133 -6.72 -8.49 17.83
C GLU A 133 -5.57 -7.46 17.83
N GLN A 134 -5.09 -7.09 19.02
CA GLN A 134 -3.95 -6.19 19.15
C GLN A 134 -2.68 -6.75 18.50
N HIS A 135 -2.48 -8.07 18.57
CA HIS A 135 -1.34 -8.71 17.91
C HIS A 135 -1.47 -8.66 16.38
N ILE A 136 -2.68 -8.83 15.83
CA ILE A 136 -2.96 -8.64 14.40
C ILE A 136 -2.68 -7.19 13.99
N HIS A 137 -3.15 -6.22 14.77
CA HIS A 137 -2.89 -4.79 14.53
C HIS A 137 -1.40 -4.47 14.52
N SER A 138 -0.62 -5.07 15.43
CA SER A 138 0.84 -4.89 15.45
C SER A 138 1.51 -5.35 14.16
N PHE A 139 1.01 -6.42 13.51
CA PHE A 139 1.48 -6.81 12.18
C PHE A 139 1.08 -5.80 11.11
N LEU A 140 -0.17 -5.32 11.13
CA LEU A 140 -0.65 -4.33 10.16
C LEU A 140 0.11 -3.01 10.26
N GLU A 141 0.50 -2.60 11.46
CA GLU A 141 1.29 -1.40 11.72
C GLU A 141 2.75 -1.52 11.24
N VAL A 142 3.40 -2.65 11.48
CA VAL A 142 4.84 -2.82 11.17
C VAL A 142 5.11 -3.09 9.68
N LEU A 143 4.12 -3.59 8.93
CA LEU A 143 4.28 -3.93 7.51
C LEU A 143 4.57 -2.71 6.59
N PRO A 144 3.86 -1.57 6.69
CA PRO A 144 4.23 -0.33 5.99
C PRO A 144 5.66 0.11 6.26
N LEU A 145 6.08 0.09 7.54
CA LEU A 145 7.43 0.45 7.95
C LEU A 145 8.47 -0.51 7.37
N SER A 146 8.16 -1.81 7.36
CA SER A 146 8.99 -2.84 6.73
C SER A 146 9.13 -2.58 5.23
N GLY A 147 8.03 -2.32 4.54
CA GLY A 147 8.02 -1.98 3.11
C GLY A 147 8.91 -0.77 2.78
N LEU A 148 8.82 0.28 3.59
CA LEU A 148 9.69 1.45 3.49
C LEU A 148 11.16 1.09 3.75
N ALA A 149 11.46 0.36 4.83
CA ALA A 149 12.83 0.00 5.20
C ALA A 149 13.52 -0.82 4.10
N PHE A 150 12.87 -1.87 3.61
CA PHE A 150 13.43 -2.72 2.56
C PHE A 150 13.57 -1.97 1.22
N THR A 151 12.63 -1.08 0.90
CA THR A 151 12.73 -0.18 -0.27
C THR A 151 13.90 0.79 -0.13
N ALA A 152 14.09 1.38 1.06
CA ALA A 152 15.21 2.27 1.36
C ALA A 152 16.56 1.55 1.22
N CYS A 153 16.65 0.29 1.67
CA CYS A 153 17.84 -0.54 1.47
C CYS A 153 18.14 -0.78 -0.02
N LEU A 154 17.11 -1.05 -0.85
CA LEU A 154 17.28 -1.22 -2.30
C LEU A 154 17.67 0.08 -3.02
N HIS A 155 17.31 1.24 -2.45
CA HIS A 155 17.46 2.55 -3.07
C HIS A 155 18.29 3.50 -2.20
N SER A 156 19.39 3.00 -1.63
CA SER A 156 20.22 3.77 -0.69
C SER A 156 20.78 5.07 -1.27
N ASP A 157 21.05 5.12 -2.58
CA ASP A 157 21.42 6.37 -3.23
C ASP A 157 20.27 7.37 -3.25
N GLU A 158 19.05 6.95 -3.52
CA GLU A 158 17.88 7.83 -3.49
C GLU A 158 17.58 8.33 -2.07
N VAL A 159 17.80 7.49 -1.05
CA VAL A 159 17.77 7.92 0.35
C VAL A 159 18.78 9.05 0.58
N ARG A 160 20.03 8.87 0.15
CA ARG A 160 21.07 9.92 0.23
C ARG A 160 20.68 11.21 -0.50
N ALA A 161 20.03 11.13 -1.66
CA ALA A 161 19.52 12.30 -2.36
C ALA A 161 18.42 13.00 -1.57
N THR A 162 17.45 12.23 -1.08
CA THR A 162 16.30 12.74 -0.32
C THR A 162 16.77 13.55 0.88
N LEU A 163 17.74 13.02 1.64
CA LEU A 163 18.33 13.71 2.80
C LEU A 163 19.15 14.96 2.44
N ARG A 164 19.54 15.13 1.17
CA ARG A 164 20.30 16.28 0.67
C ARG A 164 19.45 17.26 -0.16
N GLY A 165 18.12 17.07 -0.22
CA GLY A 165 17.21 17.93 -0.98
C GLY A 165 17.11 17.61 -2.48
N GLY A 166 17.67 16.49 -2.91
CA GLY A 166 17.73 16.05 -4.31
C GLY A 166 19.04 16.39 -5.02
N ARG A 167 19.20 15.84 -6.22
CA ARG A 167 20.35 15.96 -7.13
C ARG A 167 19.99 16.68 -8.43
N GLY A 168 18.70 16.73 -8.78
CA GLY A 168 18.27 17.26 -10.08
C GLY A 168 16.75 17.37 -10.24
N PRO A 169 16.31 17.81 -11.43
CA PRO A 169 14.90 18.14 -11.69
C PRO A 169 13.95 16.93 -11.67
N ASP A 170 14.46 15.72 -11.86
CA ASP A 170 13.66 14.49 -11.91
C ASP A 170 13.35 13.90 -10.52
N ASP A 171 14.03 14.38 -9.48
CA ASP A 171 13.91 13.86 -8.11
C ASP A 171 12.55 14.17 -7.47
N TRP A 172 11.96 15.29 -7.87
CA TRP A 172 10.69 15.80 -7.34
C TRP A 172 9.52 15.61 -8.31
N ARG A 173 9.64 14.64 -9.21
CA ARG A 173 8.63 14.33 -10.24
C ARG A 173 8.13 12.90 -10.11
N LEU A 174 6.84 12.69 -10.33
CA LEU A 174 6.29 11.34 -10.40
C LEU A 174 6.60 10.74 -11.78
N LEU A 175 7.59 9.85 -11.83
CA LEU A 175 8.06 9.20 -13.05
C LEU A 175 7.72 7.71 -13.03
N PRO A 176 7.37 7.09 -14.16
CA PRO A 176 7.16 5.64 -14.23
C PRO A 176 8.46 4.88 -13.98
N LYS A 177 8.39 3.65 -13.46
CA LYS A 177 9.59 2.79 -13.31
C LYS A 177 10.30 2.58 -14.64
N ASP A 178 11.63 2.58 -14.62
CA ASP A 178 12.43 2.23 -15.80
C ASP A 178 12.18 0.80 -16.26
N ARG A 179 12.07 -0.12 -15.29
CA ARG A 179 11.79 -1.54 -15.51
C ARG A 179 10.45 -1.89 -14.86
N PRO A 180 9.33 -1.92 -15.62
CA PRO A 180 8.04 -2.24 -15.06
C PRO A 180 7.96 -3.71 -14.59
N LEU A 181 7.13 -3.94 -13.58
CA LEU A 181 6.68 -5.27 -13.19
C LEU A 181 5.77 -5.86 -14.29
N SER A 182 5.71 -7.19 -14.37
CA SER A 182 4.86 -7.86 -15.35
C SER A 182 3.38 -7.53 -15.09
N ALA A 183 2.61 -7.35 -16.16
CA ALA A 183 1.17 -7.09 -16.05
C ALA A 183 0.43 -8.24 -15.36
N ALA A 184 0.87 -9.48 -15.59
CA ALA A 184 0.31 -10.66 -14.94
C ALA A 184 0.52 -10.64 -13.42
N TYR A 185 1.72 -10.28 -12.94
CA TYR A 185 1.98 -10.13 -11.51
C TYR A 185 1.11 -9.04 -10.89
N LEU A 186 1.04 -7.85 -11.51
CA LEU A 186 0.21 -6.77 -11.00
C LEU A 186 -1.28 -7.11 -11.00
N ALA A 187 -1.77 -7.83 -12.02
CA ALA A 187 -3.14 -8.31 -12.07
C ALA A 187 -3.42 -9.34 -10.97
N GLY A 188 -2.52 -10.32 -10.79
CA GLY A 188 -2.64 -11.32 -9.72
C GLY A 188 -2.63 -10.68 -8.33
N LEU A 189 -1.70 -9.76 -8.08
CA LEU A 189 -1.64 -8.99 -6.84
C LEU A 189 -2.90 -8.15 -6.63
N GLY A 190 -3.41 -7.51 -7.69
CA GLY A 190 -4.65 -6.74 -7.66
C GLY A 190 -5.87 -7.60 -7.30
N VAL A 191 -5.96 -8.84 -7.82
CA VAL A 191 -7.02 -9.79 -7.44
C VAL A 191 -6.88 -10.19 -5.98
N VAL A 192 -5.67 -10.49 -5.52
CA VAL A 192 -5.39 -10.88 -4.12
C VAL A 192 -5.74 -9.76 -3.14
N ILE A 193 -5.30 -8.52 -3.41
CA ILE A 193 -5.65 -7.34 -2.61
C ILE A 193 -7.14 -7.03 -2.70
N GLY A 194 -7.73 -7.13 -3.89
CA GLY A 194 -9.15 -6.89 -4.10
C GLY A 194 -10.02 -7.85 -3.29
N ALA A 195 -9.70 -9.13 -3.32
CA ALA A 195 -10.44 -10.17 -2.61
C ALA A 195 -10.17 -10.19 -1.11
N GLY A 196 -8.93 -9.95 -0.68
CA GLY A 196 -8.52 -10.11 0.71
C GLY A 196 -8.48 -8.83 1.55
N VAL A 197 -8.57 -7.65 0.92
CA VAL A 197 -8.50 -6.36 1.63
C VAL A 197 -9.69 -5.49 1.27
N VAL A 198 -9.85 -5.17 -0.03
CA VAL A 198 -10.87 -4.21 -0.48
C VAL A 198 -12.28 -4.72 -0.24
N LEU A 199 -12.56 -5.98 -0.60
CA LEU A 199 -13.89 -6.58 -0.43
C LEU A 199 -14.29 -6.75 1.05
N PRO A 200 -13.45 -7.32 1.93
CA PRO A 200 -13.73 -7.41 3.36
C PRO A 200 -14.02 -6.05 3.99
N TYR A 201 -13.17 -5.06 3.71
CA TYR A 201 -13.36 -3.72 4.23
C TYR A 201 -14.66 -3.05 3.72
N ALA A 202 -14.93 -3.14 2.42
CA ALA A 202 -16.15 -2.58 1.84
C ALA A 202 -17.42 -3.23 2.44
N GLU A 203 -17.34 -4.51 2.78
CA GLU A 203 -18.41 -5.21 3.48
C GLU A 203 -18.57 -4.72 4.92
N GLU A 204 -17.48 -4.54 5.68
CA GLU A 204 -17.51 -3.96 7.03
C GLU A 204 -18.10 -2.56 7.06
N LEU A 205 -17.57 -1.63 6.25
CA LEU A 205 -18.05 -0.25 6.19
C LEU A 205 -19.55 -0.21 5.82
N ARG A 206 -19.98 -1.09 4.89
CA ARG A 206 -21.40 -1.22 4.54
C ARG A 206 -22.23 -1.75 5.71
N ARG A 207 -21.74 -2.70 6.52
CA ARG A 207 -22.44 -3.16 7.74
C ARG A 207 -22.61 -1.99 8.72
N CYS A 208 -21.54 -1.24 9.00
CA CYS A 208 -21.56 -0.10 9.92
C CYS A 208 -22.55 0.99 9.47
N VAL A 209 -22.48 1.41 8.20
CA VAL A 209 -23.40 2.42 7.65
C VAL A 209 -24.85 1.97 7.69
N ARG A 210 -25.13 0.67 7.47
CA ARG A 210 -26.48 0.13 7.57
C ARG A 210 -27.01 0.12 9.00
N ALA A 211 -26.18 -0.29 9.97
CA ALA A 211 -26.55 -0.27 11.38
C ALA A 211 -26.86 1.15 11.86
N GLN A 212 -25.98 2.11 11.52
CA GLN A 212 -26.16 3.53 11.87
C GLN A 212 -27.45 4.15 11.32
N ARG A 213 -27.90 3.73 10.12
CA ARG A 213 -29.16 4.20 9.53
C ARG A 213 -30.41 3.56 10.13
N SER A 214 -30.24 2.47 10.88
CA SER A 214 -31.34 1.69 11.47
C SER A 214 -31.50 1.97 12.97
N SER A 215 -30.63 2.81 13.55
CA SER A 215 -30.70 3.34 14.92
C SER A 215 -31.35 4.72 14.91
#